data_AF-A0A4Q1FN72-F1
#
_entry.id   AF-A0A4Q1FN72-F1
#
_cell.length_a   1.000
_cell.length_b   1.000
_cell.length_c   1.000
_cell.angle_alpha   90.00
_cell.angle_beta   90.00
_cell.angle_gamma   90.00
#
_symmetry.space_group_name_H-M   'P 1'
#
loop_
_entity.id
_entity.type
_entity.pdbx_description
1 polymer ?
#
loop_
_entity_poly.entity_id
_entity_poly.type
_entity_poly.pdbx_seq_one_letter_code
_entity_poly.pdbx_strand_id
1 'polypeptide(L)'
;MGKLVGVHGAVIGRYEREEVKPSIEMATQLAEALEVSLDYLVGSTDILMDKNIVAKILDIQKLKENDRQHVFALLDAFLKQTKLQSIFIITKPLNKWLCYLNIP
;
A
#
# COMPACT_ATOMS: atom_id res chain seq x y z
N MET A 1 -5.22 9.00 -19.87
CA MET A 1 -4.57 7.69 -20.04
C MET A 1 -3.85 7.54 -21.35
N GLY A 2 -4.53 7.37 -22.49
CA GLY A 2 -3.84 7.14 -23.77
C GLY A 2 -2.70 8.15 -24.07
N LYS A 3 -2.95 9.45 -23.90
CA LYS A 3 -1.92 10.50 -24.11
C LYS A 3 -0.74 10.43 -23.12
N LEU A 4 -0.94 9.93 -21.90
CA LEU A 4 0.11 9.79 -20.89
C LEU A 4 1.06 8.63 -21.21
N VAL A 5 0.52 7.57 -21.83
CA VAL A 5 1.26 6.35 -22.17
C VAL A 5 1.61 6.29 -23.67
N GLY A 6 1.39 7.38 -24.42
CA GLY A 6 1.70 7.45 -25.85
C GLY A 6 0.83 6.57 -26.76
N VAL A 7 -0.34 6.12 -26.28
CA VAL A 7 -1.23 5.19 -26.98
C VAL A 7 -2.59 5.81 -27.29
N HIS A 8 -3.20 5.46 -28.43
CA HIS A 8 -4.55 5.93 -28.76
C HIS A 8 -5.59 5.44 -27.74
N GLY A 9 -6.53 6.32 -27.37
CA GLY A 9 -7.59 5.99 -26.39
C GLY A 9 -8.44 4.77 -26.79
N ALA A 10 -8.59 4.50 -28.09
CA ALA A 10 -9.27 3.30 -28.59
C ALA A 10 -8.54 2.00 -28.19
N VAL A 11 -7.22 2.01 -28.10
CA VAL A 11 -6.40 0.86 -27.70
C VAL A 11 -6.52 0.62 -26.19
N ILE A 12 -6.52 1.69 -25.40
CA ILE A 12 -6.77 1.60 -23.94
C ILE A 12 -8.15 0.98 -23.67
N GLY A 13 -9.18 1.41 -24.40
CA GLY A 13 -10.51 0.83 -24.24
C GLY A 13 -10.56 -0.67 -24.59
N ARG A 14 -9.70 -1.16 -25.48
CA ARG A 14 -9.58 -2.61 -25.75
C ARG A 14 -8.94 -3.36 -24.58
N TYR A 15 -8.00 -2.74 -23.87
CA TYR A 15 -7.40 -3.32 -22.66
C TYR A 15 -8.41 -3.42 -21.52
N GLU A 16 -9.20 -2.37 -21.31
CA GLU A 16 -10.25 -2.34 -20.27
C GLU A 16 -11.38 -3.36 -20.51
N ARG A 17 -11.66 -3.70 -21.78
CA ARG A 17 -12.65 -4.71 -22.17
C ARG A 17 -12.08 -6.12 -22.36
N GLU A 18 -10.82 -6.33 -21.97
CA GLU A 18 -10.10 -7.61 -22.12
C GLU A 18 -10.02 -8.14 -23.57
N GLU A 19 -10.32 -7.32 -24.58
CA GLU A 19 -10.26 -7.68 -26.00
C GLU A 19 -8.82 -7.90 -26.47
N VAL A 20 -7.87 -7.16 -25.86
CA VAL A 20 -6.44 -7.25 -26.14
C VAL A 20 -5.69 -7.18 -24.81
N LYS A 21 -4.68 -8.03 -24.62
CA LYS A 21 -3.77 -7.92 -23.47
C LYS A 21 -2.61 -6.97 -23.80
N PRO A 22 -2.27 -6.03 -22.91
CA PRO A 22 -1.08 -5.20 -23.10
C PRO A 22 0.19 -6.06 -23.06
N SER A 23 1.26 -5.59 -23.71
CA SER A 23 2.60 -6.15 -23.49
C SER A 23 3.09 -5.83 -22.07
N ILE A 24 4.13 -6.53 -21.61
CA ILE A 24 4.72 -6.29 -20.28
C ILE A 24 5.19 -4.84 -20.14
N GLU A 25 5.87 -4.31 -21.17
CA GLU A 25 6.36 -2.93 -21.18
C GLU A 25 5.21 -1.91 -21.09
N MET A 26 4.12 -2.14 -21.83
CA MET A 26 2.93 -1.28 -21.78
C MET A 26 2.24 -1.34 -20.42
N ALA A 27 2.17 -2.53 -19.81
CA ALA A 27 1.62 -2.70 -18.47
C ALA A 27 2.45 -1.97 -17.41
N THR A 28 3.78 -1.99 -17.52
CA THR A 28 4.67 -1.21 -16.65
C THR A 28 4.46 0.29 -16.79
N GLN A 29 4.39 0.80 -18.03
CA GLN A 29 4.14 2.23 -18.25
C GLN A 29 2.75 2.67 -17.76
N LEU A 30 1.74 1.79 -17.86
CA LEU A 30 0.43 2.04 -17.27
C LEU A 30 0.49 2.10 -15.74
N ALA A 31 1.24 1.20 -15.11
CA ALA A 31 1.40 1.16 -13.66
C ALA A 31 2.07 2.44 -13.14
N GLU A 32 3.14 2.88 -13.81
CA GLU A 32 3.83 4.14 -13.51
C GLU A 32 2.92 5.35 -13.70
N ALA A 33 2.19 5.43 -14.82
CA ALA A 33 1.28 6.54 -15.10
C ALA A 33 0.07 6.61 -14.17
N LEU A 34 -0.31 5.48 -13.56
CA LEU A 34 -1.39 5.37 -12.57
C LEU A 34 -0.89 5.46 -11.12
N GLU A 35 0.43 5.47 -10.90
CA GLU A 35 1.05 5.38 -9.58
C GLU A 35 0.57 4.16 -8.77
N VAL A 36 0.33 3.02 -9.44
CA VAL A 36 -0.08 1.74 -8.83
C VAL A 36 0.96 0.66 -9.11
N SER A 37 0.91 -0.46 -8.39
CA SER A 37 1.76 -1.61 -8.67
C SER A 37 1.29 -2.39 -9.92
N LEU A 38 2.23 -3.03 -10.63
CA LEU A 38 1.90 -3.92 -11.74
C LEU A 38 0.98 -5.07 -11.29
N ASP A 39 1.24 -5.63 -10.10
CA ASP A 39 0.42 -6.70 -9.52
C ASP A 39 -1.03 -6.27 -9.30
N TYR A 40 -1.27 -4.98 -8.98
CA TYR A 40 -2.61 -4.42 -8.85
C TYR A 40 -3.34 -4.38 -10.21
N LEU A 41 -2.63 -4.05 -11.30
CA LEU A 41 -3.22 -4.06 -12.65
C LEU A 41 -3.58 -5.47 -13.14
N VAL A 42 -2.79 -6.46 -12.76
CA VAL A 42 -3.00 -7.87 -13.15
C VAL A 42 -4.01 -8.58 -12.23
N GLY A 43 -4.40 -7.94 -11.12
CA GLY A 43 -5.28 -8.55 -10.12
C GLY A 43 -4.60 -9.68 -9.32
N SER A 44 -3.27 -9.72 -9.33
CA SER A 44 -2.45 -10.71 -8.61
C SER A 44 -2.29 -10.39 -7.12
N THR A 45 -2.96 -9.36 -6.62
CA THR A 45 -2.94 -9.02 -5.19
C THR A 45 -4.04 -9.77 -4.45
N ASP A 46 -3.66 -10.68 -3.53
CA ASP A 46 -4.57 -11.32 -2.57
C ASP A 46 -5.24 -10.32 -1.59
N ILE A 47 -4.78 -9.08 -1.62
CA ILE A 47 -5.27 -7.99 -0.79
C ILE A 47 -6.54 -7.43 -1.45
N LEU A 48 -7.68 -8.05 -1.17
CA LEU A 48 -8.98 -7.41 -1.37
C LEU A 48 -8.99 -6.11 -0.55
N MET A 49 -8.92 -4.99 -1.24
CA MET A 49 -8.87 -3.69 -0.58
C MET A 49 -10.22 -3.46 0.11
N ASP A 50 -10.23 -3.45 1.44
CA ASP A 50 -11.45 -3.27 2.23
C ASP A 50 -12.10 -1.93 1.84
N LYS A 51 -13.34 -1.99 1.35
CA LYS A 51 -14.11 -0.82 0.91
C LYS A 51 -14.19 0.25 1.99
N ASN A 52 -14.19 -0.14 3.26
CA ASN A 52 -14.20 0.79 4.40
C ASN A 52 -12.89 1.57 4.50
N ILE A 53 -11.75 0.93 4.21
CA ILE A 53 -10.43 1.56 4.23
C ILE A 53 -10.34 2.55 3.06
N VAL A 54 -10.76 2.14 1.87
CA VAL A 54 -10.77 3.01 0.68
C VAL A 54 -11.61 4.27 0.92
N ALA A 55 -12.82 4.12 1.47
CA ALA A 55 -13.69 5.24 1.78
C ALA A 55 -13.03 6.24 2.74
N LYS A 56 -12.38 5.74 3.80
CA LYS A 56 -11.66 6.58 4.77
C LYS A 56 -10.50 7.34 4.12
N ILE A 57 -9.74 6.69 3.24
CA ILE A 57 -8.62 7.35 2.52
C ILE A 57 -9.16 8.48 1.62
N LEU A 58 -10.25 8.23 0.89
CA LEU A 58 -10.89 9.26 0.06
C LEU A 58 -11.38 10.46 0.87
N ASP A 59 -11.91 10.23 2.07
CA ASP A 59 -12.34 11.32 2.95
C ASP A 59 -11.16 12.10 3.52
N ILE A 60 -10.04 11.43 3.84
CA ILE A 60 -8.79 12.09 4.26
C ILE A 60 -8.24 12.99 3.15
N GLN A 61 -8.31 12.55 1.88
CA GLN A 61 -7.85 13.35 0.74
C GLN A 61 -8.66 14.64 0.56
N LYS A 62 -9.94 14.66 0.93
CA LYS A 62 -10.81 15.84 0.86
C LYS A 62 -10.57 16.86 1.99
N LEU A 63 -9.79 16.50 3.01
CA LEU A 63 -9.46 17.41 4.11
C LEU A 63 -8.56 18.56 3.64
N LYS A 64 -8.59 19.67 4.39
CA LYS A 64 -7.64 20.77 4.21
C LYS A 64 -6.22 20.28 4.48
N GLU A 65 -5.23 20.90 3.83
CA GLU A 65 -3.81 20.52 3.92
C GLU A 65 -3.35 20.32 5.37
N ASN A 66 -3.62 21.30 6.24
CA ASN A 66 -3.22 21.24 7.64
C ASN A 66 -3.86 20.03 8.34
N ASP A 67 -5.17 19.82 8.22
CA ASP A 67 -5.87 18.72 8.89
C ASP A 67 -5.37 17.36 8.38
N ARG A 68 -5.12 17.27 7.07
CA ARG A 68 -4.58 16.06 6.44
C ARG A 68 -3.17 15.71 6.96
N GLN A 69 -2.30 16.70 7.14
CA GLN A 69 -0.97 16.50 7.72
C GLN A 69 -1.04 15.95 9.15
N HIS A 70 -1.96 16.45 9.97
CA HIS A 70 -2.16 15.93 11.33
C HIS A 70 -2.62 14.46 11.31
N VAL A 71 -3.55 14.11 10.43
CA VAL A 71 -4.02 12.73 10.28
C VAL A 71 -2.87 11.81 9.89
N PHE A 72 -2.04 12.20 8.92
CA PHE A 72 -0.87 11.40 8.53
C PHE A 72 0.15 11.27 9.65
N ALA A 73 0.44 12.35 10.38
CA ALA A 73 1.37 12.30 11.51
C ALA A 73 0.90 11.33 12.60
N LEU A 74 -0.41 11.31 12.89
CA LEU A 74 -1.00 10.34 13.83
C LEU A 74 -0.88 8.91 13.30
N LEU A 75 -1.26 8.67 12.04
CA LEU A 75 -1.14 7.36 11.39
C LEU A 75 0.29 6.82 11.45
N ASP A 76 1.27 7.66 11.11
CA ASP A 76 2.69 7.31 11.18
C ASP A 76 3.15 6.99 12.61
N ALA A 77 2.71 7.78 13.59
CA ALA A 77 3.03 7.55 14.99
C ALA A 77 2.47 6.20 15.46
N PHE A 78 1.20 5.90 15.14
CA PHE A 78 0.56 4.63 15.48
C PHE A 78 1.26 3.44 14.80
N LEU A 79 1.56 3.52 13.50
CA LEU A 79 2.24 2.46 12.76
C LEU A 79 3.67 2.22 13.25
N LYS A 80 4.39 3.28 13.65
CA LYS A 80 5.71 3.16 14.27
C LYS A 80 5.61 2.48 15.63
N GLN A 81 4.64 2.87 16.45
CA GLN A 81 4.43 2.28 17.78
C GLN A 81 4.16 0.78 17.68
N THR A 82 3.29 0.34 16.77
CA THR A 82 2.94 -1.09 16.63
C THR A 82 4.13 -1.92 16.15
N LYS A 83 4.94 -1.41 15.21
CA LYS A 83 6.19 -2.07 14.79
C LYS A 83 7.21 -2.19 15.92
N LEU A 84 7.34 -1.15 16.76
CA LEU A 84 8.22 -1.21 17.92
C LEU A 84 7.71 -2.18 18.99
N GLN A 85 6.38 -2.24 19.21
CA GLN A 85 5.77 -3.20 20.12
C GLN A 85 5.96 -4.64 19.67
N SER A 86 5.82 -4.94 18.37
CA SER A 86 6.05 -6.30 17.87
C SER A 86 7.51 -6.74 18.05
N ILE A 87 8.47 -5.85 17.81
CA ILE A 87 9.90 -6.10 18.08
C ILE A 87 10.13 -6.31 19.58
N PHE A 88 9.55 -5.45 20.44
CA PHE A 88 9.70 -5.55 21.89
C PHE A 88 9.11 -6.85 22.44
N ILE A 89 7.98 -7.32 21.90
CA ILE A 89 7.39 -8.62 22.27
C ILE A 89 8.31 -9.77 21.88
N ILE A 90 8.98 -9.70 20.72
CA ILE A 90 9.92 -10.72 20.24
C ILE A 90 11.22 -10.73 21.08
N THR A 91 11.64 -9.62 21.67
CA THR A 91 12.87 -9.53 22.50
C THR A 91 12.66 -9.84 23.99
N LYS A 92 11.41 -10.02 24.46
CA LYS A 92 11.10 -10.49 25.82
C LYS A 92 11.58 -11.90 26.23
N PRO A 93 11.95 -12.86 25.35
CA PRO A 93 12.43 -14.15 25.86
C PRO A 93 13.87 -14.05 26.41
N LEU A 94 14.64 -13.00 26.12
CA LEU A 94 16.05 -12.93 26.56
C LEU A 94 16.23 -12.60 28.05
N ASN A 95 15.31 -11.85 28.65
CA ASN A 95 15.37 -11.45 30.06
C ASN A 95 14.69 -12.44 31.02
N LYS A 96 14.03 -13.50 30.51
CA LYS A 96 13.52 -14.60 31.36
C LYS A 96 14.63 -15.55 31.83
N TRP A 97 15.71 -15.68 31.06
CA TRP A 97 16.86 -16.55 31.40
C TRP A 97 17.83 -15.91 32.40
N LEU A 98 17.86 -14.58 32.52
CA LEU A 98 18.69 -13.88 33.51
C LEU A 98 18.25 -14.16 34.96
N CYS A 99 16.98 -14.51 35.21
CA CYS A 99 16.51 -14.92 36.53
C CYS A 99 16.91 -16.35 36.93
N TYR A 100 17.32 -17.21 35.98
CA TYR A 100 17.76 -18.58 36.26
C TYR A 100 19.27 -18.73 36.46
N LEU A 101 20.05 -17.64 36.27
CA LEU A 101 21.52 -17.64 36.41
C LEU A 101 22.02 -17.19 37.78
N ASN A 102 21.12 -16.88 38.73
CA ASN A 102 21.48 -16.59 40.12
C ASN A 102 20.98 -17.69 41.06
N ILE A 103 21.40 -18.92 40.77
CA ILE A 103 21.39 -20.03 41.72
C ILE A 103 22.56 -19.74 42.70
N PRO A 104 22.35 -19.85 44.03
CA PRO A 104 23.38 -19.53 45.03
C PRO A 104 24.69 -20.29 44.83
#